data_AF-A0A0D8XHZ7-F1
#
_entry.id   AF-A0A0D8XHZ7-F1
#
_cell.length_a   1.000
_cell.length_b   1.000
_cell.length_c   1.000
_cell.angle_alpha   90.00
_cell.angle_beta   90.00
_cell.angle_gamma   90.00
#
_symmetry.space_group_name_H-M   'P 1'
#
loop_
_entity.id
_entity.type
_entity.pdbx_description
1 polymer ?
#
loop_
_entity_poly.entity_id
_entity_poly.type
_entity_poly.pdbx_seq_one_letter_code
_entity_poly.pdbx_strand_id
1 'polypeptide(L)'
;MVYVHGGGFLIDSAVKYGDREEFSPEYFKDMNLFLLLPFKLCLREKYLCCHGVVVVTIQYRLGLLGFFSSGDEVCAGNLGLWDMTMALRWVQDNIKAFGGDPNRVTVVGQSAGGASVDMLAISPHSRG
;
A
#
# COMPACT_ATOMS: atom_id res chain seq x y z
N MET A 1 -8.00 4.49 -5.85
CA MET A 1 -7.03 4.72 -4.77
C MET A 1 -6.15 3.49 -4.66
N VAL A 2 -4.83 3.64 -4.72
CA VAL A 2 -3.86 2.55 -4.54
C VAL A 2 -3.23 2.69 -3.16
N TYR A 3 -3.34 1.67 -2.31
CA TYR A 3 -2.74 1.66 -0.98
C TYR A 3 -1.47 0.82 -0.94
N VAL A 4 -0.39 1.43 -0.44
CA VAL A 4 0.90 0.80 -0.17
C VAL A 4 1.03 0.55 1.32
N HIS A 5 1.13 -0.73 1.70
CA HIS A 5 1.23 -1.13 3.10
C HIS A 5 2.60 -0.78 3.72
N GLY A 6 2.63 -0.72 5.04
CA GLY A 6 3.79 -0.32 5.83
C GLY A 6 4.70 -1.50 6.18
N GLY A 7 5.12 -1.55 7.45
CA GLY A 7 5.93 -2.66 7.98
C GLY A 7 7.44 -2.47 7.88
N GLY A 8 7.91 -1.22 7.80
CA GLY A 8 9.34 -0.89 7.85
C GLY A 8 10.16 -1.49 6.71
N PHE A 9 9.53 -1.81 5.58
CA PHE A 9 10.11 -2.55 4.44
C PHE A 9 10.52 -4.00 4.76
N LEU A 10 10.20 -4.53 5.94
CA LEU A 10 10.62 -5.87 6.38
C LEU A 10 9.46 -6.85 6.47
N ILE A 11 8.27 -6.36 6.81
CA ILE A 11 7.09 -7.17 7.09
C ILE A 11 5.83 -6.50 6.51
N ASP A 12 4.68 -7.12 6.77
CA ASP A 12 3.32 -6.68 6.42
C ASP A 12 2.76 -7.27 5.11
N SER A 13 1.45 -7.10 4.89
CA SER A 13 0.74 -7.73 3.78
C SER A 13 -0.54 -6.97 3.41
N ALA A 14 -0.78 -6.82 2.12
CA ALA A 14 -2.01 -6.30 1.53
C ALA A 14 -3.27 -7.10 1.92
N VAL A 15 -3.13 -8.39 2.27
CA VAL A 15 -4.26 -9.28 2.59
C VAL A 15 -5.00 -8.85 3.87
N LYS A 16 -4.27 -8.28 4.85
CA LYS A 16 -4.86 -7.78 6.11
C LYS A 16 -5.93 -6.71 5.90
N TYR A 17 -5.88 -6.03 4.76
CA TYR A 17 -6.80 -4.96 4.43
C TYR A 17 -8.07 -5.48 3.71
N GLY A 18 -8.00 -6.68 3.11
CA GLY A 18 -9.10 -7.30 2.36
C GLY A 18 -9.96 -8.31 3.13
N ASP A 19 -9.50 -8.84 4.26
CA ASP A 19 -10.21 -9.90 4.98
C ASP A 19 -11.38 -9.37 5.83
N ARG A 20 -12.52 -10.08 5.72
CA ARG A 20 -13.78 -9.75 6.43
C ARG A 20 -13.73 -10.04 7.94
N GLU A 21 -12.78 -10.85 8.41
CA GLU A 21 -12.84 -11.47 9.75
C GLU A 21 -12.00 -10.80 10.84
N GLU A 22 -10.97 -9.99 10.51
CA GLU A 22 -10.18 -9.25 11.52
C GLU A 22 -10.96 -8.11 12.21
N PHE A 23 -12.22 -7.89 11.82
CA PHE A 23 -13.10 -6.85 12.35
C PHE A 23 -14.35 -7.41 13.05
N SER A 24 -14.26 -8.60 13.66
CA SER A 24 -15.32 -9.03 14.58
C SER A 24 -15.35 -8.08 15.81
N PRO A 25 -16.53 -7.61 16.25
CA PRO A 25 -16.65 -6.79 17.45
C PRO A 25 -16.10 -7.45 18.73
N GLU A 26 -15.92 -8.77 18.72
CA GLU A 26 -15.41 -9.55 19.85
C GLU A 26 -13.92 -9.32 20.12
N TYR A 27 -13.10 -9.07 19.08
CA TYR A 27 -11.67 -8.77 19.25
C TYR A 27 -11.41 -7.42 19.95
N PHE A 28 -12.44 -6.58 20.07
CA PHE A 28 -12.36 -5.26 20.72
C PHE A 28 -12.76 -5.26 22.19
N LYS A 29 -13.27 -6.38 22.74
CA LYS A 29 -13.70 -6.44 24.15
C LYS A 29 -12.54 -6.57 25.15
N ASP A 30 -11.39 -7.08 24.71
CA ASP A 30 -10.25 -7.35 25.61
C ASP A 30 -9.21 -6.21 25.68
N MET A 31 -9.38 -5.16 24.87
CA MET A 31 -8.49 -3.98 24.87
C MET A 31 -9.04 -2.89 25.81
N ASN A 32 -9.02 -3.17 27.12
CA ASN A 32 -9.11 -2.14 28.15
C ASN A 32 -7.80 -1.33 28.20
N LEU A 33 -7.57 -0.49 27.19
CA LEU A 33 -6.58 0.58 27.30
C LEU A 33 -7.12 1.86 26.66
N PHE A 34 -7.86 2.59 27.48
CA PHE A 34 -8.13 4.01 27.30
C PHE A 34 -6.80 4.79 27.40
N LEU A 35 -6.67 5.80 26.55
CA LEU A 35 -5.60 6.84 26.49
C LEU A 35 -4.29 6.47 25.78
N LEU A 36 -4.20 6.83 24.48
CA LEU A 36 -3.44 7.99 23.99
C LEU A 36 -3.44 8.03 22.44
N LEU A 37 -4.31 8.87 21.85
CA LEU A 37 -4.05 9.78 20.70
C LEU A 37 -3.47 9.21 19.34
N PRO A 38 -3.68 9.88 18.19
CA PRO A 38 -4.76 9.58 17.26
C PRO A 38 -4.17 9.19 15.88
N PHE A 39 -3.64 7.99 15.73
CA PHE A 39 -3.19 7.50 14.41
C PHE A 39 -3.57 6.04 14.20
N LYS A 40 -4.86 5.75 14.28
CA LYS A 40 -5.42 4.54 13.69
C LYS A 40 -6.19 4.96 12.44
N LEU A 41 -5.44 5.30 11.39
CA LEU A 41 -5.98 5.51 10.04
C LEU A 41 -6.45 4.12 9.55
N CYS A 42 -7.58 3.69 10.09
CA CYS A 42 -8.34 2.57 9.57
C CYS A 42 -8.87 3.04 8.21
N LEU A 43 -8.12 2.75 7.15
CA LEU A 43 -8.67 2.77 5.80
C LEU A 43 -9.76 1.70 5.77
N ARG A 44 -10.96 2.08 6.19
CA ARG A 44 -12.11 1.20 6.08
C ARG A 44 -12.50 1.22 4.61
N GLU A 45 -11.98 0.27 3.85
CA GLU A 45 -12.24 0.13 2.41
C GLU A 45 -13.74 0.21 2.11
N LYS A 46 -14.58 -0.36 2.99
CA LYS A 46 -16.04 -0.24 2.95
C LYS A 46 -16.54 1.21 2.89
N TYR A 47 -15.98 2.12 3.68
CA TYR A 47 -16.41 3.53 3.62
C TYR A 47 -16.03 4.17 2.28
N LEU A 48 -14.85 3.87 1.73
CA LEU A 48 -14.42 4.44 0.45
C LEU A 48 -15.23 3.86 -0.72
N CYS A 49 -15.52 2.56 -0.71
CA CYS A 49 -16.37 1.92 -1.71
C CYS A 49 -17.79 2.51 -1.70
N CYS A 50 -18.34 2.85 -0.53
CA CYS A 50 -19.64 3.55 -0.42
C CYS A 50 -19.64 4.95 -1.07
N HIS A 51 -18.47 5.56 -1.24
CA HIS A 51 -18.32 6.86 -1.90
C HIS A 51 -17.87 6.71 -3.37
N GLY A 52 -18.01 5.52 -3.95
CA GLY A 52 -17.69 5.27 -5.36
C GLY A 52 -16.19 5.24 -5.67
N VAL A 53 -15.35 4.97 -4.67
CA VAL A 53 -13.90 4.84 -4.87
C VAL A 53 -13.52 3.37 -5.04
N VAL A 54 -12.81 3.06 -6.13
CA VAL A 54 -12.14 1.76 -6.29
C VAL A 54 -10.86 1.75 -5.46
N VAL A 55 -10.74 0.78 -4.55
CA VAL A 55 -9.55 0.59 -3.72
C VAL A 55 -8.74 -0.58 -4.26
N VAL A 56 -7.43 -0.35 -4.44
CA VAL A 56 -6.46 -1.36 -4.87
C VAL A 56 -5.38 -1.45 -3.79
N THR A 57 -5.12 -2.64 -3.26
CA THR A 57 -4.01 -2.90 -2.36
C THR A 57 -2.96 -3.72 -3.11
N ILE A 58 -1.68 -3.41 -2.91
CA ILE A 58 -0.59 -4.04 -3.66
C ILE A 58 0.40 -4.73 -2.72
N GLN A 59 0.94 -5.87 -3.16
CA GLN A 59 2.07 -6.51 -2.52
C GLN A 59 3.36 -6.09 -3.21
N TYR A 60 4.44 -6.00 -2.43
CA TYR A 60 5.78 -5.78 -2.93
C TYR A 60 6.78 -6.63 -2.14
N ARG A 61 7.94 -6.94 -2.73
CA ARG A 61 8.96 -7.71 -2.03
C ARG A 61 9.50 -6.94 -0.82
N LEU A 62 9.71 -7.68 0.27
CA LEU A 62 10.15 -7.17 1.56
C LEU A 62 11.53 -7.71 1.96
N GLY A 63 12.14 -7.06 2.95
CA GLY A 63 13.40 -7.46 3.55
C GLY A 63 14.52 -7.54 2.53
N LEU A 64 15.38 -8.55 2.71
CA LEU A 64 16.51 -8.81 1.83
C LEU A 64 16.07 -8.99 0.37
N LEU A 65 14.95 -9.66 0.12
CA LEU A 65 14.47 -9.93 -1.24
C LEU A 65 13.95 -8.69 -1.96
N GLY A 66 13.52 -7.67 -1.22
CA GLY A 66 13.00 -6.42 -1.76
C GLY A 66 14.05 -5.33 -1.91
N PHE A 67 15.01 -5.26 -0.99
CA PHE A 67 15.86 -4.07 -0.83
C PHE A 67 17.35 -4.35 -0.68
N PHE A 68 17.80 -5.60 -0.84
CA PHE A 68 19.24 -5.87 -0.87
C PHE A 68 19.90 -5.15 -2.05
N SER A 69 21.08 -4.59 -1.80
CA SER A 69 21.90 -3.90 -2.79
C SER A 69 23.37 -4.13 -2.47
N SER A 70 24.20 -4.33 -3.49
CA SER A 70 25.66 -4.30 -3.39
C SER A 70 26.21 -2.86 -3.42
N GLY A 71 25.38 -1.86 -3.74
CA GLY A 71 25.80 -0.48 -3.95
C GLY A 71 26.45 -0.24 -5.32
N ASP A 72 26.43 -1.22 -6.21
CA ASP A 72 26.92 -1.16 -7.59
C ASP A 72 25.88 -1.70 -8.58
N GLU A 73 26.24 -1.76 -9.87
CA GLU A 73 25.32 -2.19 -10.93
C GLU A 73 25.00 -3.69 -10.90
N VAL A 74 25.81 -4.52 -10.21
CA VAL A 74 25.58 -5.96 -10.14
C VAL A 74 24.31 -6.26 -9.36
N CYS A 75 24.06 -5.51 -8.29
CA CYS A 75 22.82 -5.56 -7.52
C CYS A 75 22.42 -4.15 -7.07
N ALA A 76 21.83 -3.38 -7.99
CA ALA A 76 21.40 -2.01 -7.70
C ALA A 76 20.34 -1.92 -6.57
N GLY A 77 19.57 -2.98 -6.35
CA GLY A 77 18.55 -3.08 -5.30
C GLY A 77 17.22 -2.42 -5.66
N ASN A 78 16.48 -1.93 -4.65
CA ASN A 78 15.17 -1.28 -4.80
C ASN A 78 14.11 -2.11 -5.54
N LEU A 79 14.22 -3.44 -5.51
CA LEU A 79 13.30 -4.35 -6.18
C LEU A 79 11.85 -4.19 -5.70
N GLY A 80 11.64 -3.90 -4.41
CA GLY A 80 10.32 -3.58 -3.86
C GLY A 80 9.69 -2.32 -4.48
N LEU A 81 10.48 -1.28 -4.77
CA LEU A 81 9.98 -0.07 -5.45
C LEU A 81 9.66 -0.33 -6.93
N TRP A 82 10.42 -1.22 -7.57
CA TRP A 82 10.11 -1.69 -8.92
C TRP A 82 8.81 -2.49 -8.97
N ASP A 83 8.55 -3.33 -7.96
CA ASP A 83 7.27 -4.04 -7.84
C ASP A 83 6.11 -3.05 -7.73
N MET A 84 6.24 -2.03 -6.88
CA MET A 84 5.22 -0.97 -6.75
C MET A 84 5.02 -0.20 -8.05
N THR A 85 6.10 0.14 -8.75
CA THR A 85 6.04 0.85 -10.04
C THR A 85 5.33 0.00 -11.10
N MET A 86 5.61 -1.31 -11.13
CA MET A 86 4.91 -2.25 -12.02
C MET A 86 3.43 -2.35 -11.65
N ALA A 87 3.09 -2.37 -10.36
CA ALA A 87 1.71 -2.39 -9.91
C ALA A 87 0.95 -1.12 -10.32
N LEU A 88 1.58 0.07 -10.25
CA LEU A 88 0.98 1.31 -10.73
C LEU A 88 0.74 1.29 -12.25
N ARG A 89 1.67 0.73 -13.03
CA ARG A 89 1.48 0.52 -14.48
C ARG A 89 0.31 -0.42 -14.75
N TRP A 90 0.22 -1.52 -14.01
CA TRP A 90 -0.91 -2.44 -14.12
C TRP A 90 -2.23 -1.74 -13.80
N VAL A 91 -2.28 -0.91 -12.76
CA VAL A 91 -3.48 -0.09 -12.44
C VAL A 91 -3.80 0.84 -13.60
N GLN A 92 -2.83 1.58 -14.15
CA GLN A 92 -3.06 2.46 -15.29
C GLN A 92 -3.66 1.72 -16.50
N ASP A 93 -3.13 0.54 -16.82
CA ASP A 93 -3.54 -0.22 -17.99
C ASP A 93 -4.90 -0.92 -17.81
N ASN A 94 -5.27 -1.30 -16.57
CA ASN A 94 -6.37 -2.24 -16.33
C ASN A 94 -7.53 -1.68 -15.50
N ILE A 95 -7.35 -0.61 -14.71
CA ILE A 95 -8.34 -0.21 -13.70
C ILE A 95 -9.70 0.18 -14.29
N LYS A 96 -9.73 0.58 -15.57
CA LYS A 96 -10.95 0.90 -16.30
C LYS A 96 -11.91 -0.29 -16.37
N ALA A 97 -11.40 -1.52 -16.48
CA ALA A 97 -12.22 -2.73 -16.49
C ALA A 97 -12.93 -2.99 -15.15
N PHE A 98 -12.43 -2.41 -14.06
CA PHE A 98 -12.97 -2.52 -12.70
C PHE A 98 -13.82 -1.31 -12.29
N GLY A 99 -14.16 -0.43 -13.25
CA GLY A 99 -14.95 0.77 -13.01
C GLY A 99 -14.16 1.94 -12.41
N GLY A 100 -12.83 1.87 -12.37
CA GLY A 100 -11.98 2.99 -11.97
C GLY A 100 -11.62 3.91 -13.14
N ASP A 101 -11.14 5.10 -12.82
CA ASP A 101 -10.63 6.08 -13.80
C ASP A 101 -9.09 6.12 -13.74
N PRO A 102 -8.37 5.71 -14.80
CA PRO A 102 -6.90 5.72 -14.82
C PRO A 102 -6.30 7.14 -14.69
N ASN A 103 -7.04 8.19 -15.05
CA ASN A 103 -6.58 9.58 -14.90
C ASN A 103 -6.79 10.13 -13.48
N ARG A 104 -7.44 9.37 -12.59
CA ARG A 104 -7.75 9.79 -11.22
C ARG A 104 -7.25 8.77 -10.20
N VAL A 105 -5.98 8.41 -10.34
CA VAL A 105 -5.30 7.50 -9.42
C VAL A 105 -4.63 8.30 -8.30
N THR A 106 -5.06 8.04 -7.07
CA THR A 106 -4.40 8.55 -5.86
C THR A 106 -3.68 7.41 -5.17
N VAL A 107 -2.37 7.57 -4.95
CA VAL A 107 -1.54 6.63 -4.20
C VAL A 107 -1.43 7.12 -2.76
N VAL A 108 -1.66 6.22 -1.80
CA VAL A 108 -1.61 6.51 -0.37
C VAL A 108 -0.86 5.41 0.37
N GLY A 109 -0.25 5.73 1.50
CA GLY A 109 0.47 4.76 2.31
C GLY A 109 0.75 5.29 3.71
N GLN A 110 1.13 4.39 4.61
CA GLN A 110 1.48 4.73 6.00
C GLN A 110 2.85 4.15 6.36
N SER A 111 3.64 4.88 7.16
CA SER A 111 5.00 4.49 7.55
C SER A 111 5.88 4.23 6.32
N ALA A 112 6.49 3.04 6.20
CA ALA A 112 7.25 2.62 5.02
C ALA A 112 6.44 2.75 3.72
N GLY A 113 5.14 2.49 3.76
CA GLY A 113 4.25 2.70 2.61
C GLY A 113 4.10 4.18 2.27
N GLY A 114 4.06 5.07 3.26
CA GLY A 114 4.05 6.53 3.06
C GLY A 114 5.36 7.03 2.46
N ALA A 115 6.49 6.58 3.01
CA ALA A 115 7.81 6.85 2.42
C ALA A 115 7.90 6.33 0.98
N SER A 116 7.30 5.16 0.70
CA SER A 116 7.23 4.62 -0.66
C SER A 116 6.41 5.50 -1.60
N VAL A 117 5.29 6.07 -1.13
CA VAL A 117 4.51 7.04 -1.93
C VAL A 117 5.39 8.24 -2.30
N ASP A 118 6.15 8.78 -1.36
CA ASP A 118 7.07 9.89 -1.63
C ASP A 118 8.14 9.49 -2.65
N MET A 119 8.75 8.31 -2.49
CA MET A 119 9.76 7.78 -3.42
C MET A 119 9.20 7.55 -4.83
N LEU A 120 7.96 7.06 -4.95
CA LEU A 120 7.28 6.89 -6.23
C LEU A 120 6.96 8.25 -6.87
N ALA A 121 6.55 9.24 -6.08
CA ALA A 121 6.22 10.57 -6.59
C ALA A 121 7.43 11.31 -7.20
N ILE A 122 8.63 11.10 -6.64
CA ILE A 122 9.87 11.70 -7.16
C ILE A 122 10.55 10.85 -8.25
N SER A 123 10.23 9.57 -8.36
CA SER A 123 10.83 8.65 -9.33
C SER A 123 10.39 8.99 -10.76
N PRO A 124 11.32 9.13 -11.72
CA PRO A 124 10.95 9.31 -13.13
C PRO A 124 10.26 8.07 -13.72
N HIS A 125 10.43 6.89 -13.11
CA HIS A 125 9.87 5.64 -13.61
C HIS A 125 8.40 5.42 -13.27
N SER A 126 7.90 6.16 -12.28
CA SER A 126 6.53 6.09 -11.78
C SER A 126 5.71 7.34 -12.16
N ARG A 127 6.30 8.27 -12.92
CA ARG A 127 5.60 9.42 -13.51
C ARG A 127 4.63 8.97 -14.61
N GLY A 128 3.39 9.45 -14.51
CA GLY A 128 2.29 9.23 -15.46
C GLY A 128 1.13 10.15 -15.14
#